data_AF-K6VR41-F1
#
_entry.id   AF-K6VR41-F1
#
_cell.length_a   1.000
_cell.length_b   1.000
_cell.length_c   1.000
_cell.angle_alpha   90.00
_cell.angle_beta   90.00
_cell.angle_gamma   90.00
#
_symmetry.space_group_name_H-M   'P 1'
#
loop_
_entity.id
_entity.type
_entity.pdbx_description
1 polymer ?
#
loop_
_entity_poly.entity_id
_entity_poly.type
_entity_poly.pdbx_seq_one_letter_code
_entity_poly.pdbx_strand_id
1 'polypeptide(L)'
;MATSAIEEFGFSRLEAIYRQCITDAQNSGEIDSAADAHALAACFVAVTRGMEVLANGGVDRTELTAIAVTSLAAPPVTCDDVEGSGASAVS
;
A
#
# COMPACT_ATOMS: atom_id res chain seq x y z
N MET A 1 21.69 20.68 13.76
CA MET A 1 20.91 19.54 14.29
C MET A 1 19.41 19.87 14.26
N ALA A 2 18.81 20.02 13.07
CA ALA A 2 17.37 20.28 12.93
C ALA A 2 16.74 19.45 11.80
N THR A 3 17.52 19.05 10.79
CA THR A 3 17.12 18.11 9.72
C THR A 3 16.69 16.74 10.25
N SER A 4 17.39 16.17 11.23
CA SER A 4 17.14 14.80 11.67
C SER A 4 15.78 14.60 12.38
N ALA A 5 15.26 15.62 13.08
CA ALA A 5 13.97 15.50 13.76
C ALA A 5 12.79 15.51 12.75
N ILE A 6 12.81 16.41 11.76
CA ILE A 6 11.75 16.48 10.73
C ILE A 6 11.73 15.26 9.81
N GLU A 7 12.88 14.61 9.58
CA GLU A 7 12.96 13.37 8.80
C GLU A 7 12.42 12.17 9.59
N GLU A 8 12.71 12.08 10.89
CA GLU A 8 12.19 11.04 11.79
C GLU A 8 10.67 11.17 12.00
N PHE A 9 10.15 12.41 12.06
CA PHE A 9 8.71 12.69 12.04
C PHE A 9 8.05 12.39 10.69
N GLY A 10 8.77 12.58 9.57
CA GLY A 10 8.24 12.36 8.22
C GLY A 10 7.99 10.88 7.95
N PHE A 11 9.00 10.04 8.17
CA PHE A 11 8.88 8.60 7.96
C PHE A 11 7.84 7.98 8.90
N SER A 12 7.98 8.20 10.21
CA SER A 12 7.12 7.57 11.22
C SER A 12 5.65 7.97 11.08
N ARG A 13 5.37 9.21 10.64
CA ARG A 13 3.99 9.65 10.43
C ARG A 13 3.37 9.06 9.17
N LEU A 14 4.11 9.00 8.07
CA LEU A 14 3.60 8.37 6.84
C LEU A 14 3.42 6.87 7.02
N GLU A 15 4.35 6.19 7.69
CA GLU A 15 4.22 4.78 8.06
C GLU A 15 2.95 4.54 8.87
N ALA A 16 2.71 5.33 9.91
CA ALA A 16 1.52 5.17 10.74
C ALA A 16 0.21 5.35 9.94
N ILE A 17 0.17 6.29 8.99
CA ILE A 17 -0.99 6.50 8.11
C ILE A 17 -1.20 5.28 7.22
N TYR A 18 -0.17 4.83 6.51
CA TYR A 18 -0.29 3.65 5.64
C TYR A 18 -0.65 2.40 6.43
N ARG A 19 -0.05 2.20 7.61
CA ARG A 19 -0.35 1.06 8.48
C ARG A 19 -1.81 1.07 8.90
N GLN A 20 -2.36 2.23 9.28
CA GLN A 20 -3.78 2.31 9.63
C GLN A 20 -4.66 1.89 8.45
N CYS A 21 -4.39 2.41 7.25
CA CYS A 21 -5.15 2.02 6.05
C CYS A 21 -5.04 0.51 5.75
N ILE A 22 -3.85 -0.08 5.92
CA ILE A 22 -3.65 -1.53 5.72
C ILE A 22 -4.42 -2.32 6.77
N THR A 23 -4.38 -1.92 8.04
CA THR A 23 -5.14 -2.57 9.11
C THR A 23 -6.65 -2.47 8.86
N ASP A 24 -7.15 -1.33 8.39
CA ASP A 24 -8.56 -1.17 8.02
C ASP A 24 -8.95 -2.12 6.88
N ALA A 25 -8.10 -2.26 5.85
CA ALA A 25 -8.29 -3.20 4.74
C ALA A 25 -8.16 -4.68 5.16
N GLN A 26 -7.32 -4.99 6.17
CA GLN A 26 -7.27 -6.33 6.76
C GLN A 26 -8.55 -6.64 7.54
N ASN A 27 -9.10 -5.66 8.25
CA ASN A 27 -10.35 -5.81 8.99
C ASN A 27 -11.57 -5.98 8.06
N SER A 28 -11.54 -5.40 6.85
CA SER A 28 -12.56 -5.60 5.82
C SER A 28 -12.37 -6.89 5.02
N GLY A 29 -11.21 -7.55 5.16
CA GLY A 29 -10.87 -8.77 4.44
C GLY A 29 -10.31 -8.55 3.04
N GLU A 30 -9.98 -7.31 2.65
CA GLU A 30 -9.40 -6.97 1.33
C GLU A 30 -7.90 -7.32 1.23
N ILE A 31 -7.20 -7.29 2.36
CA ILE A 31 -5.78 -7.66 2.48
C ILE A 31 -5.68 -8.85 3.44
N ASP A 32 -4.77 -9.78 3.16
CA ASP A 32 -4.49 -10.90 4.05
C ASP A 32 -4.15 -10.41 5.47
N SER A 33 -4.94 -10.84 6.45
CA SER A 33 -4.77 -10.52 7.87
C SER A 33 -3.43 -10.98 8.46
N ALA A 34 -2.78 -11.97 7.84
CA ALA A 34 -1.47 -12.48 8.25
C ALA A 34 -0.30 -11.64 7.69
N ALA A 35 -0.56 -10.73 6.76
CA ALA A 35 0.46 -9.87 6.20
C ALA A 35 0.98 -8.87 7.25
N ASP A 36 2.30 -8.64 7.23
CA ASP A 36 2.93 -7.68 8.13
C ASP A 36 2.57 -6.24 7.70
N ALA A 37 1.59 -5.66 8.40
CA ALA A 37 1.11 -4.32 8.12
C ALA A 37 2.18 -3.23 8.29
N HIS A 38 3.13 -3.42 9.21
CA HIS A 38 4.22 -2.46 9.42
C HIS A 38 5.23 -2.54 8.27
N ALA A 39 5.64 -3.74 7.86
CA ALA A 39 6.54 -3.92 6.73
C ALA A 39 5.92 -3.41 5.41
N LEU A 40 4.63 -3.67 5.18
CA LEU A 40 3.89 -3.15 4.03
C LEU A 40 3.81 -1.62 4.05
N ALA A 41 3.48 -1.02 5.19
CA ALA A 41 3.44 0.44 5.33
C ALA A 41 4.82 1.07 5.04
N ALA A 42 5.89 0.51 5.61
CA ALA A 42 7.26 0.95 5.33
C ALA A 42 7.63 0.82 3.85
N CYS A 43 7.17 -0.24 3.16
CA CYS A 43 7.35 -0.41 1.73
C CYS A 43 6.70 0.73 0.93
N PHE A 44 5.45 1.09 1.23
CA PHE A 44 4.77 2.20 0.56
C PHE A 44 5.42 3.56 0.81
N VAL A 45 5.97 3.79 2.01
CA VAL A 45 6.76 4.99 2.29
C VAL A 45 8.02 5.00 1.41
N ALA A 46 8.74 3.88 1.32
CA ALA A 46 9.94 3.75 0.50
C ALA A 46 9.66 3.99 -0.99
N VAL A 47 8.58 3.40 -1.52
CA VAL A 47 8.14 3.61 -2.91
C VAL A 47 7.82 5.08 -3.16
N THR A 48 7.03 5.71 -2.31
CA THR A 48 6.63 7.12 -2.48
C THR A 48 7.85 8.04 -2.45
N ARG A 49 8.75 7.86 -1.48
CA ARG A 49 9.97 8.67 -1.40
C ARG A 49 10.92 8.40 -2.56
N GLY A 50 11.01 7.16 -3.03
CA GLY A 50 11.76 6.80 -4.23
C GLY A 50 11.22 7.50 -5.48
N MET A 51 9.89 7.52 -5.66
CA MET A 51 9.25 8.22 -6.78
C MET A 51 9.49 9.73 -6.75
N GLU A 52 9.53 10.37 -5.57
CA GLU A 52 9.89 11.78 -5.44
C GLU A 52 11.32 12.06 -5.93
N VAL A 53 12.28 11.17 -5.60
CA VAL A 53 13.66 11.27 -6.07
C VAL A 53 13.75 11.05 -7.57
N LEU A 54 13.04 10.05 -8.11
CA LEU A 54 13.01 9.75 -9.55
C LEU A 54 12.38 10.90 -10.36
N ALA A 55 11.29 11.49 -9.85
CA ALA A 55 10.66 12.66 -10.45
C ALA A 55 11.63 13.85 -10.52
N ASN A 56 12.37 14.10 -9.43
CA ASN A 56 13.41 15.14 -9.41
C ASN A 56 14.58 14.81 -10.35
N GLY A 57 14.82 13.53 -10.64
CA GLY A 57 15.77 13.04 -11.63
C GLY A 57 15.28 13.12 -13.08
N GLY A 58 14.05 13.58 -13.33
CA GLY A 58 13.50 13.75 -14.67
C GLY A 58 12.82 12.51 -15.27
N VAL A 59 12.53 11.49 -14.46
CA VAL A 59 11.68 10.37 -14.88
C VAL A 59 10.28 10.91 -15.20
N ASP A 60 9.73 10.51 -16.35
CA ASP A 60 8.48 11.05 -16.83
C ASP A 60 7.27 10.52 -16.04
N ARG A 61 6.16 11.24 -16.15
CA ARG A 61 4.92 10.93 -15.41
C ARG A 61 4.36 9.54 -15.75
N THR A 62 4.51 9.06 -16.97
CA THR A 62 3.98 7.77 -17.40
C THR A 62 4.67 6.64 -16.65
N GLU A 63 6.00 6.71 -16.59
CA GLU A 63 6.82 5.74 -15.87
C GLU A 63 6.54 5.78 -14.37
N LEU A 64 6.46 6.98 -13.76
CA LEU A 64 6.10 7.11 -12.34
C LEU A 64 4.69 6.57 -12.03
N THR A 65 3.75 6.75 -12.95
CA THR A 65 2.38 6.21 -12.80
C THR A 65 2.39 4.68 -12.87
N ALA A 66 3.18 4.10 -13.77
CA ALA A 66 3.34 2.65 -13.86
C ALA A 66 3.91 2.08 -12.56
N ILE A 67 4.95 2.71 -12.00
CA ILE A 67 5.54 2.32 -10.71
C ILE A 67 4.49 2.34 -9.59
N ALA A 68 3.71 3.43 -9.48
CA ALA A 68 2.67 3.55 -8.47
C ALA A 68 1.62 2.44 -8.59
N VAL A 69 1.10 2.20 -9.80
CA VAL A 69 0.09 1.16 -10.05
C VAL A 69 0.65 -0.24 -9.77
N THR A 70 1.86 -0.55 -10.22
CA THR A 70 2.50 -1.83 -9.94
C THR A 70 2.71 -2.05 -8.44
N SER A 71 3.09 -1.01 -7.70
CA SER A 71 3.29 -1.10 -6.26
C SER A 71 1.99 -1.39 -5.50
N LEU A 72 0.84 -0.93 -6.01
CA LEU A 72 -0.47 -1.24 -5.44
C LEU A 72 -0.90 -2.69 -5.66
N ALA A 73 -0.32 -3.39 -6.63
CA ALA A 73 -0.57 -4.82 -6.87
C ALA A 73 0.36 -5.74 -6.05
N ALA A 74 1.30 -5.18 -5.29
CA ALA A 74 2.27 -5.93 -4.50
C ALA A 74 1.72 -6.53 -3.17
N PRO A 75 0.77 -5.90 -2.46
CA PRO A 75 0.23 -6.49 -1.24
C PRO A 75 -0.43 -7.84 -1.50
N PRO A 76 -0.33 -8.79 -0.55
CA PRO A 76 -1.08 -10.03 -0.63
C PRO A 76 -2.57 -9.72 -0.44
N VAL A 77 -3.29 -9.70 -1.56
CA VAL A 77 -4.75 -9.64 -1.57
C VAL A 77 -5.30 -11.00 -1.17
N THR A 78 -6.39 -10.99 -0.43
CA THR A 78 -7.18 -12.21 -0.27
C THR A 78 -7.73 -12.60 -1.64
N CYS A 79 -7.56 -13.86 -2.04
CA CYS A 79 -8.35 -14.38 -3.14
C CYS A 79 -9.77 -14.54 -2.59
N ASP A 80 -10.62 -13.55 -2.84
CA ASP A 80 -12.05 -13.74 -2.72
C ASP A 80 -12.42 -14.78 -3.78
N ASP A 81 -12.44 -16.06 -3.41
CA ASP A 81 -13.17 -17.06 -4.18
C ASP A 81 -14.62 -16.60 -4.15
N VAL A 82 -15.05 -15.89 -5.20
CA VAL A 82 -16.45 -15.55 -5.45
C VAL A 82 -17.21 -16.85 -5.77
N GLU A 83 -17.37 -17.71 -4.78
CA GLU A 83 -18.24 -18.88 -4.80
C GLU A 83 -19.31 -18.71 -3.72
N GLY A 84 -20.40 -18.04 -4.10
CA GLY A 84 -21.62 -18.10 -3.31
C GLY A 84 -22.61 -16.98 -3.59
N SER A 85 -23.38 -17.08 -4.67
CA SER A 85 -24.84 -16.84 -4.65
C SER A 85 -25.42 -16.97 -6.06
N GLY A 86 -25.81 -18.19 -6.43
CA GLY A 86 -26.40 -18.48 -7.73
C GLY A 86 -26.97 -19.88 -7.86
N ALA A 87 -27.49 -20.46 -6.78
CA ALA A 87 -28.28 -21.70 -6.85
C ALA A 87 -29.45 -21.64 -5.86
N SER A 88 -30.36 -20.68 -6.10
CA SER A 88 -31.75 -20.81 -5.69
C SER A 88 -32.62 -20.64 -6.94
N ALA A 89 -32.99 -21.76 -7.53
CA ALA A 89 -34.05 -21.92 -8.53
C ALA A 89 -34.52 -23.37 -8.36
N VAL A 90 -35.52 -23.57 -7.49
CA VAL A 90 -36.95 -23.76 -7.81
C VAL A 90 -37.28 -25.15 -8.35
N SER A 91 -38.17 -25.80 -7.60
CA SER A 91 -38.93 -27.04 -7.87
C SER A 91 -38.25 -28.38 -7.66
#